data_AF-A0A356AJF5-F1
#
_entry.id   AF-A0A356AJF5-F1
#
_cell.length_a   1.000
_cell.length_b   1.000
_cell.length_c   1.000
_cell.angle_alpha   90.00
_cell.angle_beta   90.00
_cell.angle_gamma   90.00
#
_symmetry.space_group_name_H-M   'P 1'
#
loop_
_entity.id
_entity.type
_entity.pdbx_description
1 polymer ?
#
loop_
_entity_poly.entity_id
_entity_poly.type
_entity_poly.pdbx_seq_one_letter_code
_entity_poly.pdbx_strand_id
1 'polypeptide(L)'
;LHDVLMVYFTFIIFRMPLNDNFIAVVLTILGYSLNDTIIIYDRIRENRRLMGPRTEYSVLVDTSINQTFTRSVYTASCTFLSIATVFVVGAVFGLDTVKTFALPMMVGIVTGCYSSVCIAGPLYVMWQNHKAKQRLENVPAKKSKK
;
A
#
# COMPACT_ATOMS: atom_id res chain seq x y z
N LEU A 1 8.75 1.64 0.30
CA LEU A 1 9.78 2.55 0.86
C LEU A 1 9.15 3.58 1.79
N HIS A 2 8.11 4.30 1.33
CA HIS A 2 7.35 5.25 2.13
C HIS A 2 6.98 4.72 3.53
N ASP A 3 6.34 3.55 3.60
CA ASP A 3 5.83 3.02 4.87
C ASP A 3 6.97 2.66 5.86
N VAL A 4 8.11 2.17 5.34
CA VAL A 4 9.30 1.88 6.15
C VAL A 4 9.90 3.17 6.72
N LEU A 5 9.93 4.24 5.92
CA LEU A 5 10.38 5.55 6.38
C LEU A 5 9.46 6.10 7.47
N MET A 6 8.14 5.96 7.32
CA MET A 6 7.18 6.41 8.35
C MET A 6 7.36 5.68 9.68
N VAL A 7 7.61 4.38 9.65
CA VAL A 7 7.95 3.60 10.85
C VAL A 7 9.25 4.08 11.47
N TYR A 8 10.29 4.25 10.65
CA TYR A 8 11.59 4.74 11.13
C TYR A 8 11.48 6.11 11.80
N PHE A 9 10.73 7.04 11.20
CA PHE A 9 10.44 8.34 11.82
C PHE A 9 9.68 8.20 13.15
N THR A 10 8.77 7.24 13.25
CA THR A 10 8.07 6.95 14.51
C THR A 10 9.05 6.52 15.61
N PHE A 11 10.00 5.63 15.31
CA PHE A 11 11.04 5.24 16.27
C PHE A 11 11.90 6.44 16.73
N ILE A 12 12.23 7.36 15.81
CA ILE A 12 12.99 8.58 16.13
C ILE A 12 12.19 9.53 17.03
N ILE A 13 10.95 9.85 16.66
CA ILE A 13 10.09 10.83 17.37
C ILE A 13 9.85 10.37 18.81
N PHE A 14 9.55 9.09 19.00
CA PHE A 14 9.29 8.51 20.32
C PHE A 14 10.57 8.08 21.06
N ARG A 15 11.76 8.35 20.50
CA ARG A 15 13.07 8.01 21.06
C ARG A 15 13.17 6.54 21.50
N MET A 16 12.63 5.64 20.70
CA MET A 16 12.67 4.20 20.95
C MET A 16 13.96 3.60 20.39
N PRO A 17 14.57 2.61 21.07
CA PRO A 17 15.79 1.97 20.59
C PRO A 17 15.53 1.15 19.33
N LEU A 18 16.44 1.26 18.36
CA LEU A 18 16.41 0.47 17.12
C LEU A 18 17.05 -0.90 17.37
N ASN A 19 16.22 -1.86 17.80
CA ASN A 19 16.63 -3.23 18.12
C ASN A 19 15.88 -4.24 17.23
N ASP A 20 15.91 -5.52 17.58
CA ASP A 20 15.21 -6.59 16.84
C ASP A 20 13.71 -6.32 16.65
N ASN A 21 13.07 -5.65 17.61
CA ASN A 21 11.69 -5.17 17.51
C ASN A 21 11.47 -4.27 16.28
N PHE A 22 12.42 -3.38 15.97
CA PHE A 22 12.31 -2.51 14.78
C PHE A 22 12.25 -3.34 13.50
N ILE A 23 13.13 -4.34 13.37
CA ILE A 23 13.18 -5.22 12.20
C ILE A 23 11.86 -6.02 12.08
N ALA A 24 11.36 -6.55 13.20
CA ALA A 24 10.09 -7.29 13.23
C ALA A 24 8.91 -6.41 12.78
N VAL A 25 8.83 -5.17 13.27
CA VAL A 25 7.81 -4.21 12.87
C VAL A 25 7.89 -3.89 11.37
N VAL A 26 9.09 -3.57 10.88
CA VAL A 26 9.31 -3.22 9.46
C VAL A 26 8.92 -4.37 8.53
N LEU A 27 9.34 -5.60 8.82
CA LEU A 27 8.99 -6.77 8.03
C LEU A 27 7.47 -7.02 8.02
N THR A 28 6.83 -6.85 9.17
CA THR A 28 5.38 -7.06 9.29
C THR A 28 4.59 -6.03 8.48
N ILE A 29 4.98 -4.75 8.56
CA ILE A 29 4.33 -3.67 7.80
C ILE A 29 4.57 -3.82 6.30
N LEU A 30 5.77 -4.23 5.89
CA LEU A 30 6.05 -4.53 4.49
C LEU A 30 5.11 -5.62 3.97
N GLY A 31 4.94 -6.71 4.72
CA GLY A 31 3.98 -7.76 4.36
C GLY A 31 2.55 -7.24 4.28
N TYR A 32 2.14 -6.41 5.25
CA TYR A 32 0.80 -5.85 5.32
C TYR A 32 0.47 -4.92 4.15
N SER A 33 1.35 -3.96 3.87
CA SER A 33 1.20 -2.98 2.78
C SER A 33 1.26 -3.66 1.40
N LEU A 34 2.16 -4.63 1.21
CA LEU A 34 2.23 -5.40 -0.04
C LEU A 34 0.96 -6.21 -0.27
N ASN A 35 0.39 -6.83 0.78
CA ASN A 35 -0.85 -7.59 0.66
C ASN A 35 -2.00 -6.70 0.15
N ASP A 36 -2.16 -5.49 0.69
CA ASP A 36 -3.22 -4.57 0.26
C ASP A 36 -3.00 -4.09 -1.19
N THR A 37 -1.75 -3.76 -1.53
CA THR A 37 -1.38 -3.38 -2.92
C THR A 37 -1.66 -4.49 -3.93
N ILE A 38 -1.37 -5.76 -3.59
CA ILE A 38 -1.63 -6.91 -4.48
C ILE A 38 -3.12 -7.05 -4.76
N ILE A 39 -3.98 -6.90 -3.75
CA ILE A 39 -5.44 -6.99 -3.91
C ILE A 39 -5.95 -5.91 -4.86
N ILE A 40 -5.48 -4.66 -4.73
CA ILE A 40 -5.85 -3.55 -5.61
C ILE A 40 -5.39 -3.82 -7.05
N TYR A 41 -4.15 -4.26 -7.23
CA TYR A 41 -3.61 -4.56 -8.56
C TYR A 41 -4.27 -5.75 -9.25
N ASP A 42 -4.63 -6.77 -8.49
CA ASP A 42 -5.38 -7.90 -9.05
C ASP A 42 -6.77 -7.43 -9.52
N ARG A 43 -7.44 -6.58 -8.74
CA ARG A 43 -8.74 -6.01 -9.13
C ARG A 43 -8.65 -5.09 -10.35
N ILE A 44 -7.58 -4.32 -10.48
CA ILE A 44 -7.31 -3.53 -11.70
C ILE A 44 -7.14 -4.45 -12.91
N ARG A 45 -6.43 -5.56 -12.76
CA ARG A 45 -6.23 -6.53 -13.84
C ARG A 45 -7.54 -7.22 -14.23
N GLU A 46 -8.37 -7.57 -13.26
CA GLU A 46 -9.68 -8.17 -13.47
C GLU A 46 -10.63 -7.20 -14.18
N ASN A 47 -10.79 -5.98 -13.66
CA ASN A 47 -11.66 -4.97 -14.30
C ASN A 47 -11.17 -4.62 -15.71
N ARG A 48 -9.86 -4.68 -16.00
CA ARG A 48 -9.34 -4.46 -17.35
C ARG A 48 -9.76 -5.56 -18.34
N ARG A 49 -9.94 -6.79 -17.86
CA ARG A 49 -10.47 -7.91 -18.67
C ARG A 49 -11.97 -7.76 -18.90
N LEU A 50 -12.72 -7.28 -17.90
CA LEU A 50 -14.17 -7.12 -17.96
C LEU A 50 -14.63 -5.90 -18.77
N MET A 51 -14.00 -4.74 -18.55
CA MET A 51 -14.37 -3.46 -19.20
C MET A 51 -13.74 -3.27 -20.58
N GLY A 52 -12.82 -4.17 -20.96
CA GLY A 52 -12.16 -4.15 -22.26
C GLY A 52 -11.07 -3.08 -22.44
N PRO A 53 -10.24 -3.20 -23.49
CA PRO A 53 -9.02 -2.41 -23.67
C PRO A 53 -9.25 -0.94 -24.10
N ARG A 54 -10.50 -0.53 -24.35
CA ARG A 54 -10.86 0.84 -24.74
C ARG A 54 -11.21 1.75 -23.55
N THR A 55 -11.33 1.18 -22.35
CA THR A 55 -11.64 1.95 -21.14
C THR A 55 -10.44 2.77 -20.71
N GLU A 56 -10.68 4.04 -20.36
CA GLU A 56 -9.65 4.93 -19.87
C GLU A 56 -9.04 4.38 -18.56
N TYR A 57 -7.71 4.50 -18.43
CA TYR A 57 -6.99 3.96 -17.28
C TYR A 57 -7.41 4.63 -15.96
N SER A 58 -7.84 5.89 -15.99
CA SER A 58 -8.39 6.64 -14.85
C SER A 58 -9.66 5.96 -14.31
N VAL A 59 -10.67 5.81 -15.16
CA VAL A 59 -11.96 5.18 -14.82
C VAL A 59 -11.76 3.74 -14.34
N LEU A 60 -10.86 3.00 -14.97
CA LEU A 60 -10.53 1.63 -14.58
C LEU A 60 -10.00 1.58 -13.14
N VAL A 61 -9.01 2.44 -12.83
CA VAL A 61 -8.36 2.48 -11.52
C VAL A 61 -9.33 2.94 -10.43
N ASP A 62 -10.10 4.00 -10.69
CA ASP A 62 -11.09 4.52 -9.73
C ASP A 62 -12.14 3.47 -9.39
N THR A 63 -12.64 2.75 -10.41
CA THR A 63 -13.62 1.68 -10.21
C THR A 63 -13.03 0.53 -9.39
N SER A 64 -11.80 0.13 -9.68
CA SER A 64 -11.11 -0.93 -8.94
C SER A 64 -10.84 -0.55 -7.49
N ILE A 65 -10.35 0.67 -7.23
CA ILE A 65 -10.10 1.16 -5.87
C ILE A 65 -11.40 1.18 -5.08
N ASN A 66 -12.48 1.72 -5.65
CA ASN A 66 -13.76 1.80 -4.94
C ASN A 66 -14.33 0.40 -4.59
N GLN A 67 -14.11 -0.60 -5.45
CA GLN A 67 -14.51 -1.99 -5.19
C GLN A 67 -13.69 -2.65 -4.06
N THR A 68 -12.39 -2.37 -3.98
CA THR A 68 -11.52 -2.96 -2.96
C THR A 68 -11.49 -2.17 -1.65
N PHE A 69 -11.87 -0.90 -1.68
CA PHE A 69 -11.75 0.05 -0.56
C PHE A 69 -12.42 -0.48 0.72
N THR A 70 -13.68 -0.91 0.65
CA THR A 70 -14.41 -1.43 1.82
C THR A 70 -13.69 -2.62 2.46
N ARG A 71 -13.15 -3.53 1.63
CA ARG A 71 -12.39 -4.68 2.13
C ARG A 71 -11.11 -4.22 2.80
N SER A 72 -10.30 -3.41 2.12
CA SER A 72 -9.01 -2.91 2.60
C SER A 72 -9.18 -2.17 3.94
N VAL A 73 -10.17 -1.29 4.03
CA VAL A 73 -10.51 -0.55 5.26
C VAL A 73 -10.92 -1.49 6.38
N TYR A 74 -11.78 -2.48 6.13
CA TYR A 74 -12.17 -3.44 7.17
C TYR A 74 -11.00 -4.28 7.68
N THR A 75 -10.14 -4.78 6.79
CA THR A 75 -8.93 -5.47 7.22
C THR A 75 -8.00 -4.55 8.01
N ALA A 76 -7.81 -3.30 7.58
CA ALA A 76 -6.99 -2.31 8.29
C ALA A 76 -7.54 -1.97 9.66
N SER A 77 -8.86 -1.73 9.78
CA SER A 77 -9.48 -1.44 11.06
C SER A 77 -9.40 -2.63 12.01
N CYS A 78 -9.62 -3.86 11.53
CA CYS A 78 -9.53 -5.05 12.38
C CYS A 78 -8.11 -5.27 12.89
N THR A 79 -7.10 -5.16 12.03
CA THR A 79 -5.69 -5.28 12.44
C THR A 79 -5.30 -4.14 13.38
N PHE A 80 -5.70 -2.90 13.09
CA PHE A 80 -5.45 -1.76 13.96
C PHE A 80 -6.06 -1.94 15.35
N LEU A 81 -7.32 -2.39 15.43
CA LEU A 81 -8.00 -2.67 16.70
C LEU A 81 -7.32 -3.81 17.48
N SER A 82 -6.86 -4.85 16.79
CA SER A 82 -6.12 -5.94 17.39
C SER A 82 -4.81 -5.44 18.02
N ILE A 83 -4.00 -4.68 17.28
CA ILE A 83 -2.74 -4.12 17.78
C ILE A 83 -3.00 -3.07 18.87
N ALA A 84 -4.06 -2.26 18.77
CA ALA A 84 -4.46 -1.32 19.81
C ALA A 84 -4.81 -2.04 21.11
N THR A 85 -5.49 -3.19 21.04
CA THR A 85 -5.78 -4.03 22.21
C THR A 85 -4.49 -4.55 22.83
N VAL A 86 -3.55 -5.03 22.01
CA VAL A 86 -2.23 -5.47 22.46
C VAL A 86 -1.45 -4.33 23.12
N PHE A 87 -1.54 -3.11 22.58
CA PHE A 87 -0.92 -1.93 23.16
C PHE A 87 -1.51 -1.57 24.53
N VAL A 88 -2.84 -1.55 24.67
CA VAL A 88 -3.53 -1.26 25.94
C VAL A 88 -3.18 -2.30 27.00
N VAL A 89 -3.24 -3.59 26.65
CA VAL A 89 -2.84 -4.68 27.54
C VAL A 89 -1.36 -4.53 27.92
N GLY A 90 -0.48 -4.34 26.94
CA GLY A 90 0.95 -4.11 27.21
C GLY A 90 1.23 -2.90 28.09
N ALA A 91 0.41 -1.85 28.01
CA ALA A 91 0.52 -0.68 28.88
C ALA A 91 0.07 -0.97 30.32
N VAL A 92 -1.05 -1.67 30.50
CA VAL A 92 -1.58 -2.03 31.83
C VAL A 92 -0.65 -2.99 32.58
N PHE A 93 -0.06 -3.98 31.87
CA PHE A 93 0.86 -4.95 32.46
C PHE A 93 2.32 -4.49 32.52
N GLY A 94 2.65 -3.29 32.03
CA GLY A 94 4.02 -2.76 32.06
C GLY A 94 5.00 -3.47 31.12
N LEU A 95 4.52 -4.06 30.01
CA LEU A 95 5.34 -4.76 29.03
C LEU A 95 5.96 -3.79 28.02
N ASP A 96 7.16 -3.29 28.31
CA ASP A 96 7.87 -2.30 27.48
C ASP A 96 8.20 -2.81 26.07
N THR A 97 8.60 -4.07 25.93
CA THR A 97 8.88 -4.70 24.62
C THR A 97 7.64 -4.73 23.72
N VAL A 98 6.46 -5.00 24.29
CA VAL A 98 5.20 -5.05 23.54
C VAL A 98 4.75 -3.64 23.15
N LYS A 99 4.91 -2.66 24.04
CA LYS A 99 4.60 -1.25 23.76
C LYS A 99 5.45 -0.69 22.61
N THR A 100 6.77 -0.94 22.64
CA THR A 100 7.71 -0.50 21.59
C THR A 100 7.49 -1.18 20.25
N PHE A 101 6.82 -2.34 20.23
CA PHE A 101 6.37 -3.00 19.00
C PHE A 101 5.02 -2.46 18.51
N ALA A 102 4.03 -2.35 19.38
CA ALA A 102 2.66 -2.04 19.01
C ALA A 102 2.45 -0.59 18.54
N LEU A 103 3.12 0.39 19.17
CA LEU A 103 3.00 1.81 18.80
C LEU A 103 3.41 2.06 17.34
N PRO A 104 4.62 1.64 16.90
CA PRO A 104 5.04 1.78 15.51
C PRO A 104 4.20 0.96 14.52
N MET A 105 3.74 -0.23 14.94
CA MET A 105 2.83 -1.05 14.13
C MET A 105 1.51 -0.34 13.83
N MET A 106 0.93 0.35 14.82
CA MET A 106 -0.31 1.11 14.63
C MET A 106 -0.14 2.22 13.59
N VAL A 107 0.95 3.01 13.71
CA VAL A 107 1.27 4.05 12.71
C VAL A 107 1.50 3.43 11.35
N GLY A 108 2.25 2.33 11.30
CA GLY A 108 2.55 1.57 10.11
C GLY A 108 1.32 1.11 9.34
N ILE A 109 0.33 0.51 10.02
CA ILE A 109 -0.91 0.04 9.43
C ILE A 109 -1.70 1.19 8.80
N VAL A 110 -1.80 2.33 9.51
CA VAL A 110 -2.49 3.52 9.01
C VAL A 110 -1.79 4.05 7.76
N THR A 111 -0.47 4.21 7.81
CA THR A 111 0.31 4.70 6.67
C THR A 111 0.32 3.74 5.49
N GLY A 112 0.34 2.43 5.75
CA GLY A 112 0.36 1.39 4.73
C GLY A 112 -0.98 1.27 4.00
N CYS A 113 -2.10 1.37 4.72
CA CYS A 113 -3.43 1.41 4.12
C CYS A 113 -3.61 2.67 3.26
N TYR A 114 -3.19 3.84 3.78
CA TYR A 114 -3.23 5.09 3.02
C TYR A 114 -2.35 5.02 1.76
N SER A 115 -1.11 4.54 1.90
CA SER A 115 -0.15 4.40 0.81
C SER A 115 -0.67 3.45 -0.28
N SER A 116 -1.23 2.29 0.10
CA SER A 116 -1.75 1.30 -0.85
C SER A 116 -2.94 1.85 -1.63
N VAL A 117 -3.88 2.55 -0.98
CA VAL A 117 -5.07 3.10 -1.66
C VAL A 117 -4.73 4.34 -2.51
N CYS A 118 -3.97 5.28 -1.95
CA CYS A 118 -3.74 6.58 -2.59
C CYS A 118 -2.56 6.60 -3.58
N ILE A 119 -1.54 5.75 -3.39
CA ILE A 119 -0.33 5.77 -4.24
C ILE A 119 -0.41 4.71 -5.33
N ALA A 120 -1.02 3.54 -5.09
CA ALA A 120 -1.04 2.45 -6.07
C ALA A 120 -1.78 2.82 -7.37
N GLY A 121 -2.91 3.55 -7.26
CA GLY A 121 -3.70 3.98 -8.42
C GLY A 121 -2.93 4.89 -9.38
N PRO A 122 -2.47 6.07 -8.93
CA PRO A 122 -1.68 6.98 -9.76
C PRO A 122 -0.42 6.34 -10.33
N LEU A 123 0.27 5.51 -9.54
CA LEU A 123 1.48 4.80 -9.97
C LEU A 123 1.18 3.85 -11.15
N TYR A 124 0.05 3.13 -11.10
CA TYR A 124 -0.39 2.26 -12.19
C TYR A 124 -0.70 3.04 -13.47
N VAL A 125 -1.41 4.17 -13.37
CA VAL A 125 -1.74 5.03 -14.51
C VAL A 125 -0.47 5.60 -15.14
N MET A 126 0.46 6.12 -14.32
CA MET A 126 1.74 6.64 -14.79
C MET A 126 2.55 5.57 -15.54
N TRP A 127 2.61 4.34 -15.02
CA TRP A 127 3.31 3.25 -15.70
C TRP A 127 2.67 2.94 -17.05
N GLN A 128 1.34 2.80 -17.12
CA GLN A 128 0.66 2.50 -18.37
C GLN A 128 0.84 3.59 -19.42
N ASN A 129 0.77 4.86 -19.01
CA ASN A 129 1.02 6.00 -19.90
C ASN A 129 2.46 6.01 -20.42
N HIS A 130 3.44 5.71 -19.56
CA HIS A 130 4.84 5.62 -20.00
C HIS A 130 5.05 4.46 -20.99
N LYS A 131 4.41 3.31 -20.75
CA LYS A 131 4.47 2.15 -21.67
C LYS A 131 3.74 2.40 -22.99
N ALA A 132 2.64 3.15 -22.97
CA ALA A 132 1.92 3.58 -24.17
C ALA A 132 2.77 4.55 -25.00
N LYS A 133 3.44 5.53 -24.36
CA LYS A 133 4.36 6.47 -25.02
C LYS A 133 5.53 5.74 -25.68
N GLN A 134 6.18 4.83 -24.97
CA GLN A 134 7.26 4.00 -25.53
C GLN A 134 6.77 3.11 -26.70
N ARG A 135 5.53 2.62 -26.66
CA ARG A 135 4.96 1.87 -27.78
C ARG A 135 4.76 2.73 -29.02
N LEU A 136 4.30 3.97 -28.85
CA LEU A 136 4.10 4.93 -29.94
C LEU A 136 5.44 5.36 -30.57
N GLU A 137 6.47 5.58 -29.75
CA GLU A 137 7.83 5.91 -30.22
C GLU A 137 8.50 4.74 -30.97
N ASN A 138 8.16 3.49 -30.61
CA ASN A 138 8.70 2.29 -31.25
C ASN A 138 7.87 1.75 -32.43
N VAL A 139 6.79 2.42 -32.84
CA VAL A 139 6.11 2.06 -34.10
C VAL A 139 6.95 2.59 -35.26
N PRO A 140 7.61 1.75 -36.08
CA PRO A 140 8.32 2.23 -37.26
C PRO A 140 7.30 2.93 -38.15
N ALA A 141 7.61 4.18 -38.54
CA ALA A 141 6.79 4.96 -39.46
C ALA A 141 6.43 4.07 -40.66
N LYS A 142 5.17 3.60 -40.72
CA LYS A 142 4.67 2.90 -41.90
C LYS A 142 4.96 3.84 -43.07
N LYS A 143 5.83 3.39 -43.98
CA LYS A 143 6.14 4.05 -45.25
C LYS A 143 4.81 4.44 -45.90
N SER A 144 4.46 5.71 -45.78
CA SER A 144 3.55 6.37 -46.68
C SER A 144 4.36 6.78 -47.90
N LYS A 145 3.75 6.65 -49.09
CA LYS A 145 4.27 6.89 -50.45
C LYS A 145 5.00 5.67 -51.03
N LYS A 146 4.65 5.18 -52.22
CA LYS A 146 3.87 5.74 -53.33
C LYS A 146 3.37 4.60 -54.21
#